data_AF-A0A5K0UY63-F1
#
_entry.id   AF-A0A5K0UY63-F1
#
_cell.length_a   1.000
_cell.length_b   1.000
_cell.length_c   1.000
_cell.angle_alpha   90.00
_cell.angle_beta   90.00
_cell.angle_gamma   90.00
#
_symmetry.space_group_name_H-M   'P 1'
#
loop_
_entity.id
_entity.type
_entity.pdbx_description
1 polymer ?
#
loop_
_entity_poly.entity_id
_entity_poly.type
_entity_poly.pdbx_seq_one_letter_code
_entity_poly.pdbx_strand_id
1 'polypeptide(L)'
;KVSVMDVSKKYGLEFRLLNAVAKGRPWYGNWGYEFGAGSFAISIDSYFQAVRAISSIPLEPFLVEERSRRTPLYDIIFFYSSLSTSPLSTLQDLVLYIMTLVHEARSQSSTASKKPVGTELSRWRADDLSQIERALMKVLQVATTSSWVSYKSLGGAISRARDPELVDFCLKRLPGRTVGDKVVCSQFNPATKTLEY
;
A
#
# COMPACT_ATOMS: atom_id res chain seq x y z
N LYS A 1 -8.25 -36.80 1.46
CA LYS A 1 -7.19 -35.78 1.72
C LYS A 1 -7.22 -34.81 0.55
N VAL A 2 -7.44 -33.52 0.80
CA VAL A 2 -7.46 -32.48 -0.24
C VAL A 2 -6.10 -31.78 -0.23
N SER A 3 -5.48 -31.63 -1.39
CA SER A 3 -4.23 -30.87 -1.55
C SER A 3 -4.47 -29.63 -2.42
N VAL A 4 -3.69 -28.59 -2.15
CA VAL A 4 -3.67 -27.36 -2.95
C VAL A 4 -2.27 -27.17 -3.47
N MET A 5 -2.15 -26.99 -4.78
CA MET A 5 -0.91 -26.56 -5.39
C MET A 5 -0.89 -25.04 -5.48
N ASP A 6 0.24 -24.45 -5.12
CA ASP A 6 0.41 -23.02 -5.25
C ASP A 6 0.69 -22.62 -6.70
N VAL A 7 -0.35 -22.20 -7.42
CA VAL A 7 -0.25 -21.70 -8.81
C VAL A 7 -0.32 -20.17 -8.90
N SER A 8 -0.41 -19.49 -7.77
CA SER A 8 -0.60 -18.03 -7.76
C SER A 8 0.65 -17.32 -8.27
N LYS A 9 0.45 -16.32 -9.15
CA LYS A 9 1.51 -15.38 -9.54
C LYS A 9 1.51 -14.11 -8.68
N LYS A 10 0.57 -14.01 -7.74
CA LYS A 10 0.38 -12.85 -6.86
C LYS A 10 1.46 -12.81 -5.78
N TYR A 11 2.05 -11.64 -5.57
CA TYR A 11 3.06 -11.33 -4.54
C TYR A 11 4.39 -12.08 -4.61
N GLY A 12 4.73 -12.76 -5.71
CA GLY A 12 6.05 -13.40 -5.87
C GLY A 12 6.28 -14.59 -4.94
N LEU A 13 7.34 -15.36 -5.19
CA LEU A 13 7.75 -16.48 -4.33
C LEU A 13 8.39 -15.96 -3.04
N GLU A 14 9.12 -14.86 -3.16
CA GLU A 14 9.88 -14.18 -2.13
C GLU A 14 9.00 -13.83 -0.94
N PHE A 15 7.81 -13.25 -1.19
CA PHE A 15 6.89 -12.89 -0.12
C PHE A 15 6.35 -14.10 0.65
N ARG A 16 6.18 -15.24 -0.04
CA ARG A 16 5.74 -16.49 0.61
C ARG A 16 6.82 -17.07 1.49
N LEU A 17 8.08 -17.01 1.03
CA LEU A 17 9.24 -17.41 1.84
C LEU A 17 9.34 -16.52 3.08
N LEU A 18 9.21 -15.20 2.93
CA LEU A 18 9.19 -14.28 4.05
C LEU A 18 8.03 -14.56 5.02
N ASN A 19 6.84 -14.92 4.52
CA ASN A 19 5.71 -15.31 5.38
C ASN A 19 6.02 -16.60 6.16
N ALA A 20 6.70 -17.56 5.53
CA ALA A 20 7.12 -18.78 6.20
C ALA A 20 8.14 -18.50 7.31
N VAL A 21 9.12 -17.64 7.05
CA VAL A 21 10.10 -17.19 8.04
C VAL A 21 9.42 -16.47 9.22
N ALA A 22 8.48 -15.56 8.93
CA ALA A 22 7.78 -14.80 9.96
C ALA A 22 6.86 -15.66 10.83
N LYS A 23 6.09 -16.57 10.22
CA LYS A 23 5.00 -17.31 10.89
C LYS A 23 5.31 -18.77 11.19
N GLY A 24 6.46 -19.28 10.77
CA GLY A 24 6.85 -20.68 10.92
C GLY A 24 5.99 -21.68 10.13
N ARG A 25 5.18 -21.20 9.18
CA ARG A 25 4.23 -22.04 8.42
C ARG A 25 4.12 -21.63 6.95
N PRO A 26 3.77 -22.55 6.05
CA PRO A 26 3.53 -22.23 4.64
C PRO A 26 2.47 -21.13 4.46
N TRP A 27 2.46 -20.52 3.27
CA TRP A 27 1.51 -19.47 2.90
C TRP A 27 0.05 -19.84 3.19
N TYR A 28 -0.37 -21.04 2.78
CA TYR A 28 -1.73 -21.54 2.98
C TYR A 28 -2.01 -22.03 4.40
N GLY A 29 -1.03 -21.98 5.31
CA GLY A 29 -1.19 -22.35 6.72
C GLY A 29 -2.20 -21.48 7.47
N ASN A 30 -2.47 -20.26 6.98
CA ASN A 30 -3.55 -19.43 7.54
C ASN A 30 -4.96 -19.99 7.27
N TRP A 31 -5.10 -20.95 6.35
CA TRP A 31 -6.35 -21.64 6.00
C TRP A 31 -6.35 -23.11 6.44
N GLY A 32 -5.44 -23.50 7.35
CA GLY A 32 -5.35 -24.87 7.88
C GLY A 32 -4.63 -25.85 6.96
N TYR A 33 -3.96 -25.39 5.91
CA TYR A 33 -3.12 -26.27 5.07
C TYR A 33 -1.72 -26.42 5.66
N GLU A 34 -1.23 -27.65 5.66
CA GLU A 34 0.13 -27.97 6.08
C GLU A 34 1.05 -28.14 4.86
N PHE A 35 2.36 -28.14 5.11
CA PHE A 35 3.34 -28.44 4.06
C PHE A 35 3.21 -29.92 3.67
N GLY A 36 2.72 -30.18 2.46
CA GLY A 36 2.50 -31.54 1.97
C GLY A 36 3.75 -32.16 1.36
N ALA A 37 4.26 -31.55 0.29
CA ALA A 37 5.45 -31.96 -0.43
C ALA A 37 6.08 -30.76 -1.13
N GLY A 38 7.41 -30.70 -1.16
CA GLY A 38 8.13 -29.71 -1.95
C GLY A 38 8.44 -30.19 -3.37
N SER A 39 9.23 -29.40 -4.09
CA SER A 39 9.89 -29.85 -5.33
C SER A 39 10.77 -31.08 -5.07
N PHE A 40 11.17 -31.78 -6.12
CA PHE A 40 11.99 -33.00 -6.05
C PHE A 40 13.09 -32.91 -4.98
N ALA A 41 13.16 -33.91 -4.10
CA ALA A 41 14.08 -34.03 -2.96
C ALA A 41 13.90 -33.05 -1.77
N ILE A 42 12.82 -32.26 -1.70
CA ILE A 42 12.50 -31.46 -0.51
C ILE A 42 11.52 -32.23 0.39
N SER A 43 12.02 -32.70 1.54
CA SER A 43 11.20 -33.32 2.58
C SER A 43 10.51 -32.26 3.46
N ILE A 44 9.49 -32.70 4.19
CA ILE A 44 8.80 -31.86 5.19
C ILE A 44 9.80 -31.38 6.25
N ASP A 45 10.67 -32.27 6.72
CA ASP A 45 11.66 -31.95 7.74
C ASP A 45 12.70 -30.94 7.24
N SER A 46 13.20 -31.11 6.01
CA SER A 46 14.19 -30.19 5.46
C SER A 46 13.59 -28.81 5.23
N TYR A 47 12.32 -28.71 4.83
CA TYR A 47 11.59 -27.45 4.75
C TYR A 47 11.51 -26.76 6.11
N PHE A 48 11.02 -27.43 7.15
CA PHE A 48 10.87 -26.82 8.47
C PHE A 48 12.22 -26.52 9.13
N GLN A 49 13.25 -27.33 8.88
CA GLN A 49 14.61 -27.05 9.33
C GLN A 49 15.17 -25.78 8.67
N ALA A 50 14.97 -25.61 7.36
CA ALA A 50 15.38 -24.40 6.66
C ALA A 50 14.64 -23.16 7.18
N VAL A 51 13.32 -23.25 7.36
CA VAL A 51 12.53 -22.15 7.93
C VAL A 51 13.04 -21.77 9.31
N ARG A 52 13.28 -22.74 10.20
CA ARG A 52 13.83 -22.49 11.54
C ARG A 52 15.22 -21.88 11.50
N ALA A 53 16.10 -22.42 10.65
CA ALA A 53 17.47 -21.94 10.53
C ALA A 53 17.52 -20.47 10.07
N ILE A 54 16.65 -20.10 9.11
CA ILE A 54 16.55 -18.73 8.62
C ILE A 54 15.87 -17.82 9.65
N SER A 55 14.80 -18.28 10.29
CA SER A 55 14.05 -17.49 11.26
C SER A 55 14.88 -17.15 12.50
N SER A 56 15.76 -18.07 12.93
CA SER A 56 16.63 -17.89 14.10
C SER A 56 17.93 -17.14 13.84
N ILE A 57 18.15 -16.58 12.65
CA ILE A 57 19.37 -15.81 12.37
C ILE A 57 19.38 -14.55 13.26
N PRO A 58 20.40 -14.36 14.12
CA PRO A 58 20.52 -13.15 14.93
C PRO A 58 20.82 -11.92 14.08
N LEU A 59 20.27 -10.76 14.45
CA LEU A 59 20.45 -9.51 13.70
C LEU A 59 21.72 -8.76 14.11
N GLU A 60 22.22 -9.00 15.31
CA GLU A 60 23.37 -8.31 15.90
C GLU A 60 24.62 -8.34 15.00
N PRO A 61 25.00 -9.48 14.37
CA PRO A 61 26.17 -9.53 13.50
C PRO A 61 26.09 -8.57 12.32
N PHE A 62 24.90 -8.33 11.77
CA PHE A 62 24.70 -7.41 10.65
C PHE A 62 24.80 -5.94 11.05
N LEU A 63 24.62 -5.63 12.35
CA LEU A 63 24.71 -4.28 12.89
C LEU A 63 26.14 -3.92 13.33
N VAL A 64 26.94 -4.91 13.70
CA VAL A 64 28.33 -4.75 14.17
C VAL A 64 29.31 -4.63 13.00
N GLU A 65 28.96 -5.06 11.79
CA GLU A 65 29.84 -5.00 10.62
C GLU A 65 30.21 -3.55 10.27
N GLU A 66 31.35 -3.11 10.83
CA GLU A 66 31.77 -1.72 10.97
C GLU A 66 32.07 -1.03 9.63
N ARG A 67 31.43 0.13 9.46
CA ARG A 67 31.96 1.40 8.93
C ARG A 67 32.48 1.47 7.49
N SER A 68 32.79 0.37 6.80
CA SER A 68 33.37 0.41 5.45
C SER A 68 32.37 0.11 4.32
N ARG A 69 31.26 -0.59 4.58
CA ARG A 69 30.26 -0.97 3.57
C ARG A 69 28.85 -1.02 4.18
N ARG A 70 28.14 0.12 4.17
CA ARG A 70 26.69 0.09 4.46
C ARG A 70 26.02 -0.77 3.41
N THR A 71 25.50 -1.93 3.82
CA THR A 71 24.71 -2.80 2.96
C THR A 71 23.25 -2.35 3.02
N PRO A 72 22.46 -2.56 1.96
CA PRO A 72 21.01 -2.31 2.01
C PRO A 72 20.33 -3.08 3.16
N LEU A 73 20.88 -4.24 3.55
CA LEU A 73 20.38 -5.03 4.67
C LEU A 73 20.60 -4.30 6.01
N TYR A 74 21.78 -3.71 6.22
CA TYR A 74 22.05 -2.87 7.40
C TYR A 74 21.03 -1.73 7.51
N ASP A 75 20.81 -1.00 6.42
CA ASP A 75 19.88 0.15 6.43
C ASP A 75 18.45 -0.28 6.75
N ILE A 76 18.00 -1.42 6.22
CA ILE A 76 16.69 -1.99 6.54
C ILE A 76 16.60 -2.38 8.02
N ILE A 77 17.57 -3.13 8.54
CA ILE A 77 17.58 -3.56 9.95
C ILE A 77 17.58 -2.32 10.85
N PHE A 78 18.49 -1.38 10.60
CA PHE A 78 18.60 -0.15 11.39
C PHE A 78 17.31 0.67 11.38
N PHE A 79 16.72 0.88 10.20
CA PHE A 79 15.49 1.66 10.06
C PHE A 79 14.33 1.03 10.84
N TYR A 80 14.06 -0.26 10.64
CA TYR A 80 12.93 -0.90 11.31
C TYR A 80 13.17 -1.12 12.81
N SER A 81 14.42 -1.37 13.23
CA SER A 81 14.78 -1.38 14.65
C SER A 81 14.58 -0.02 15.31
N SER A 82 14.82 1.09 14.60
CA SER A 82 14.58 2.45 15.12
C SER A 82 13.10 2.79 15.29
N LEU A 83 12.22 2.13 14.51
CA LEU A 83 10.76 2.30 14.60
C LEU A 83 10.13 1.39 15.65
N SER A 84 10.76 0.26 15.98
CA SER A 84 10.22 -0.73 16.88
C SER A 84 10.35 -0.28 18.34
N THR A 85 9.28 -0.47 19.12
CA THR A 85 9.30 -0.23 20.58
C THR A 85 9.99 -1.36 21.34
N SER A 86 10.00 -2.56 20.77
CA SER A 86 10.69 -3.74 21.29
C SER A 86 11.97 -4.03 20.48
N PRO A 87 13.03 -4.57 21.10
CA PRO A 87 14.23 -4.95 20.36
C PRO A 87 13.90 -6.06 19.35
N LEU A 88 14.40 -5.91 18.12
CA LEU A 88 14.34 -6.95 17.09
C LEU A 88 15.64 -7.75 17.16
N SER A 89 15.55 -9.01 17.60
CA SER A 89 16.74 -9.85 17.83
C SER A 89 17.02 -10.81 16.67
N THR A 90 15.96 -11.32 16.03
CA THR A 90 16.09 -12.32 14.97
C THR A 90 15.50 -11.84 13.65
N LEU A 91 15.88 -12.51 12.56
CA LEU A 91 15.27 -12.26 11.26
C LEU A 91 13.76 -12.49 11.27
N GLN A 92 13.28 -13.44 12.08
CA GLN A 92 11.84 -13.63 12.30
C GLN A 92 11.18 -12.36 12.84
N ASP A 93 11.76 -11.76 13.88
CA ASP A 93 11.21 -10.57 14.54
C ASP A 93 11.14 -9.40 13.55
N LEU A 94 12.22 -9.18 12.79
CA LEU A 94 12.27 -8.14 11.77
C LEU A 94 11.20 -8.31 10.69
N VAL A 95 11.13 -9.50 10.08
CA VAL A 95 10.18 -9.75 8.99
C VAL A 95 8.74 -9.69 9.51
N LEU A 96 8.48 -10.22 10.71
CA LEU A 96 7.16 -10.14 11.34
C LEU A 96 6.77 -8.69 11.57
N TYR A 97 7.67 -7.86 12.13
CA TYR A 97 7.44 -6.44 12.38
C TYR A 97 7.17 -5.64 11.10
N ILE A 98 7.96 -5.88 10.03
CA ILE A 98 7.72 -5.24 8.74
C ILE A 98 6.34 -5.63 8.18
N MET A 99 5.96 -6.91 8.30
CA MET A 99 4.66 -7.38 7.84
C MET A 99 3.50 -6.77 8.63
N THR A 100 3.64 -6.57 9.95
CA THR A 100 2.60 -5.91 10.75
C THR A 100 2.45 -4.44 10.35
N LEU A 101 3.55 -3.71 10.15
CA LEU A 101 3.50 -2.32 9.67
C LEU A 101 2.84 -2.20 8.30
N VAL A 102 3.18 -3.09 7.36
CA VAL A 102 2.55 -3.10 6.02
C VAL A 102 1.06 -3.41 6.13
N HIS A 103 0.67 -4.34 6.99
CA HIS A 103 -0.74 -4.67 7.21
C HIS A 103 -1.49 -3.48 7.82
N GLU A 104 -0.92 -2.81 8.81
CA GLU A 104 -1.50 -1.61 9.43
C GLU A 104 -1.65 -0.47 8.43
N ALA A 105 -0.62 -0.18 7.63
CA ALA A 105 -0.70 0.84 6.58
C ALA A 105 -1.81 0.53 5.56
N ARG A 106 -2.00 -0.74 5.21
CA ARG A 106 -3.06 -1.18 4.29
C ARG A 106 -4.44 -1.24 4.94
N SER A 107 -4.52 -1.52 6.24
CA SER A 107 -5.75 -1.46 7.01
C SER A 107 -6.20 -0.02 7.20
N GLN A 108 -5.25 0.90 7.38
CA GLN A 108 -5.52 2.33 7.41
C GLN A 108 -6.00 2.82 6.05
N SER A 109 -5.48 2.29 4.93
CA SER A 109 -5.97 2.66 3.60
C SER A 109 -7.32 2.03 3.23
N SER A 110 -7.67 0.85 3.76
CA SER A 110 -8.99 0.22 3.54
C SER A 110 -10.09 0.77 4.46
N THR A 111 -9.75 1.20 5.68
CA THR A 111 -10.65 1.96 6.56
C THR A 111 -10.72 3.44 6.20
N ALA A 112 -9.80 3.94 5.37
CA ALA A 112 -9.83 5.29 4.80
C ALA A 112 -10.86 5.49 3.66
N SER A 113 -11.83 4.60 3.47
CA SER A 113 -13.14 5.06 2.98
C SER A 113 -13.85 5.97 3.98
N LYS A 114 -13.38 6.06 5.24
CA LYS A 114 -13.72 7.13 6.19
C LYS A 114 -12.55 7.46 7.14
N LYS A 115 -11.53 8.20 6.69
CA LYS A 115 -10.77 9.15 7.55
C LYS A 115 -9.94 10.13 6.69
N PRO A 116 -9.73 11.36 7.18
CA PRO A 116 -9.39 12.50 6.35
C PRO A 116 -7.93 12.43 5.92
N VAL A 117 -7.74 12.80 4.66
CA VAL A 117 -6.48 13.07 3.98
C VAL A 117 -5.62 14.02 4.82
N GLY A 118 -4.67 13.46 5.56
CA GLY A 118 -3.84 14.18 6.53
C GLY A 118 -2.34 14.19 6.22
N THR A 119 -1.84 13.36 5.30
CA THR A 119 -0.38 13.14 5.17
C THR A 119 0.21 13.57 3.82
N GLU A 120 -0.59 14.01 2.85
CA GLU A 120 -0.11 14.74 1.66
C GLU A 120 -0.24 16.27 1.77
N LEU A 121 -0.68 16.77 2.93
CA LEU A 121 -0.84 18.21 3.19
C LEU A 121 0.48 18.97 3.38
N SER A 122 1.64 18.30 3.36
CA SER A 122 2.94 18.95 3.55
C SER A 122 3.49 19.63 2.30
N ARG A 123 2.95 19.34 1.10
CA ARG A 123 3.41 19.94 -0.17
C ARG A 123 2.63 21.21 -0.56
N TRP A 124 1.35 21.32 -0.21
CA TRP A 124 0.49 22.44 -0.63
C TRP A 124 -0.26 23.05 0.56
N ARG A 125 -0.45 24.38 0.55
CA ARG A 125 -1.17 25.06 1.63
C ARG A 125 -2.64 24.66 1.65
N ALA A 126 -3.22 24.55 2.84
CA ALA A 126 -4.65 24.27 3.02
C ALA A 126 -5.56 25.29 2.30
N ASP A 127 -5.09 26.53 2.15
CA ASP A 127 -5.78 27.59 1.43
C ASP A 127 -5.84 27.33 -0.09
N ASP A 128 -4.73 26.86 -0.68
CA ASP A 128 -4.64 26.56 -2.11
C ASP A 128 -5.57 25.39 -2.50
N LEU A 129 -5.63 24.37 -1.63
CA LEU A 129 -6.55 23.24 -1.74
C LEU A 129 -8.01 23.70 -1.68
N SER A 130 -8.36 24.48 -0.66
CA SER A 130 -9.73 24.97 -0.48
C SER A 130 -10.17 25.85 -1.64
N GLN A 131 -9.25 26.62 -2.23
CA GLN A 131 -9.55 27.49 -3.35
C GLN A 131 -9.77 26.70 -4.66
N ILE A 132 -9.01 25.64 -4.89
CA ILE A 132 -9.21 24.74 -6.05
C ILE A 132 -10.49 23.96 -5.92
N GLU A 133 -10.76 23.40 -4.74
CA GLU A 133 -12.00 22.68 -4.49
C GLU A 133 -13.21 23.59 -4.75
N ARG A 134 -13.20 24.83 -4.25
CA ARG A 134 -14.27 25.80 -4.55
C ARG A 134 -14.37 26.10 -6.05
N ALA A 135 -13.26 26.23 -6.76
CA ALA A 135 -13.27 26.47 -8.21
C ALA A 135 -13.85 25.28 -8.98
N LEU A 136 -13.45 24.05 -8.65
CA LEU A 136 -13.98 22.81 -9.23
C LEU A 136 -15.49 22.70 -9.01
N MET A 137 -15.94 22.98 -7.78
CA MET A 137 -17.36 22.92 -7.43
C MET A 137 -18.16 23.99 -8.18
N LYS A 138 -17.63 25.21 -8.35
CA LYS A 138 -18.27 26.25 -9.18
C LYS A 138 -18.37 25.85 -10.65
N VAL A 139 -17.34 25.24 -11.22
CA VAL A 139 -17.36 24.74 -12.61
C VAL A 139 -18.42 23.64 -12.75
N LEU A 140 -18.49 22.71 -11.79
CA LEU A 140 -19.53 21.69 -11.77
C LEU A 140 -20.93 22.29 -11.59
N GLN A 141 -21.13 23.29 -10.72
CA GLN A 141 -22.44 23.97 -10.57
C GLN A 141 -22.97 24.53 -11.88
N VAL A 142 -22.08 25.12 -12.70
CA VAL A 142 -22.45 25.71 -13.99
C VAL A 142 -22.68 24.62 -15.05
N ALA A 143 -21.89 23.55 -15.04
CA ALA A 143 -21.93 22.52 -16.07
C ALA A 143 -23.00 21.43 -15.84
N THR A 144 -23.33 21.08 -14.58
CA THR A 144 -24.21 19.95 -14.23
C THR A 144 -25.71 20.26 -14.28
N THR A 145 -26.11 21.22 -15.11
CA THR A 145 -27.54 21.42 -15.40
C THR A 145 -28.09 20.33 -16.31
N SER A 146 -27.26 19.65 -17.13
CA SER A 146 -27.74 18.58 -18.03
C SER A 146 -26.71 17.57 -18.56
N SER A 147 -25.40 17.68 -18.26
CA SER A 147 -24.40 16.75 -18.82
C SER A 147 -23.25 16.41 -17.86
N TRP A 148 -22.66 15.22 -18.10
CA TRP A 148 -21.44 14.74 -17.45
C TRP A 148 -20.23 15.55 -17.94
N VAL A 149 -19.30 15.87 -17.03
CA VAL A 149 -18.10 16.65 -17.33
C VAL A 149 -16.87 15.77 -17.30
N SER A 150 -16.12 15.73 -18.40
CA SER A 150 -14.89 14.93 -18.47
C SER A 150 -13.80 15.48 -17.54
N TYR A 151 -12.98 14.56 -17.01
CA TYR A 151 -11.79 14.85 -16.20
C TYR A 151 -10.88 15.90 -16.85
N LYS A 152 -10.66 15.78 -18.16
CA LYS A 152 -9.79 16.68 -18.92
C LYS A 152 -10.39 18.07 -19.07
N SER A 153 -11.71 18.16 -19.29
CA SER A 153 -12.43 19.44 -19.37
C SER A 153 -12.43 20.16 -18.03
N LEU A 154 -12.68 19.42 -16.95
CA LEU A 154 -12.74 19.94 -15.59
C LEU A 154 -11.35 20.38 -15.09
N GLY A 155 -10.33 19.55 -15.29
CA GLY A 155 -8.94 19.91 -14.97
C GLY A 155 -8.42 21.06 -15.83
N GLY A 156 -8.74 21.06 -17.13
CA GLY A 156 -8.35 22.11 -18.08
C GLY A 156 -8.96 23.49 -17.79
N ALA A 157 -10.15 23.53 -17.17
CA ALA A 157 -10.80 24.78 -16.78
C ALA A 157 -10.03 25.52 -15.66
N ILE A 158 -9.24 24.80 -14.87
CA ILE A 158 -8.57 25.33 -13.65
C ILE A 158 -7.04 25.30 -13.77
N SER A 159 -6.50 24.51 -14.70
CA SER A 159 -5.05 24.35 -14.91
C SER A 159 -4.34 25.62 -15.39
N ARG A 160 -5.03 26.57 -16.02
CA ARG A 160 -4.40 27.78 -16.58
C ARG A 160 -3.83 28.75 -15.53
N ALA A 161 -4.09 28.54 -14.24
CA ALA A 161 -3.64 29.42 -13.16
C ALA A 161 -2.97 28.68 -11.99
N ARG A 162 -2.78 27.35 -12.06
CA ARG A 162 -2.44 26.53 -10.88
C ARG A 162 -1.59 25.29 -11.21
N ASP A 163 -0.93 24.78 -10.17
CA ASP A 163 -0.15 23.54 -10.20
C ASP A 163 -1.02 22.34 -10.66
N PRO A 164 -0.65 21.65 -11.77
CA PRO A 164 -1.42 20.53 -12.31
C PRO A 164 -1.49 19.33 -11.36
N GLU A 165 -0.47 19.09 -10.53
CA GLU A 165 -0.46 17.98 -9.56
C GLU A 165 -1.50 18.21 -8.46
N LEU A 166 -1.63 19.46 -8.02
CA LEU A 166 -2.61 19.88 -7.02
C LEU A 166 -4.05 19.80 -7.56
N VAL A 167 -4.25 20.12 -8.85
CA VAL A 167 -5.56 19.96 -9.51
C VAL A 167 -5.93 18.47 -9.62
N ASP A 168 -4.99 17.60 -10.03
CA ASP A 168 -5.19 16.14 -10.10
C ASP A 168 -5.57 15.55 -8.73
N PHE A 169 -4.87 15.99 -7.69
CA PHE A 169 -5.16 15.62 -6.31
C PHE A 169 -6.58 16.01 -5.86
N CYS A 170 -7.00 17.26 -6.15
CA CYS A 170 -8.34 17.73 -5.80
C CYS A 170 -9.44 16.99 -6.58
N LEU A 171 -9.22 16.69 -7.86
CA LEU A 171 -10.16 15.94 -8.71
C LEU A 171 -10.43 14.54 -8.15
N LYS A 172 -9.38 13.82 -7.71
CA LYS A 172 -9.52 12.49 -7.08
C LYS A 172 -10.37 12.49 -5.81
N ARG A 173 -10.47 13.62 -5.10
CA ARG A 173 -11.23 13.78 -3.85
C ARG A 173 -12.60 14.42 -4.03
N LEU A 174 -12.98 14.71 -5.27
CA LEU A 174 -14.24 15.36 -5.61
C LEU A 174 -15.47 14.45 -5.42
N PRO A 175 -15.42 13.13 -5.73
CA PRO A 175 -16.58 12.25 -5.55
C PRO A 175 -17.04 12.18 -4.08
N GLY A 176 -18.35 12.19 -3.87
CA GLY A 176 -18.97 12.15 -2.55
C GLY A 176 -19.11 13.51 -1.85
N ARG A 177 -18.66 14.61 -2.48
CA ARG A 177 -18.89 15.96 -1.96
C ARG A 177 -20.24 16.52 -2.44
N THR A 178 -20.85 17.37 -1.62
CA THR A 178 -22.14 18.00 -1.91
C THR A 178 -21.96 19.36 -2.58
N VAL A 179 -22.57 19.52 -3.76
CA VAL A 179 -22.71 20.76 -4.51
C VAL A 179 -24.18 21.20 -4.42
N GLY A 180 -24.51 22.14 -3.54
CA GLY A 180 -25.91 22.47 -3.28
C GLY A 180 -26.66 21.24 -2.74
N ASP A 181 -27.75 20.84 -3.40
CA ASP A 181 -28.55 19.65 -3.06
C ASP A 181 -28.13 18.38 -3.84
N LYS A 182 -27.03 18.45 -4.62
CA LYS A 182 -26.54 17.34 -5.44
C LYS A 182 -25.22 16.81 -4.91
N VAL A 183 -25.02 15.49 -4.96
CA VAL A 183 -23.74 14.85 -4.63
C VAL A 183 -22.94 14.63 -5.91
N VAL A 184 -21.65 14.98 -5.90
CA VAL A 184 -20.77 14.70 -7.04
C VAL A 184 -20.51 13.20 -7.10
N CYS A 185 -20.90 12.59 -8.21
CA CYS A 185 -20.55 11.21 -8.53
C CYS A 185 -19.38 11.21 -9.51
N SER A 186 -18.66 10.09 -9.61
CA SER A 186 -17.76 9.89 -10.74
C SER A 186 -18.05 8.56 -11.41
N GLN A 187 -17.95 8.55 -12.74
CA GLN A 187 -18.10 7.35 -13.54
C GLN A 187 -17.01 7.29 -14.60
N PHE A 188 -16.60 6.07 -14.96
CA PHE A 188 -15.68 5.87 -16.07
C PHE A 188 -16.50 5.66 -17.35
N ASN A 189 -16.33 6.53 -18.34
CA ASN A 189 -17.03 6.40 -19.61
C ASN A 189 -16.17 5.55 -20.57
N PRO A 190 -16.63 4.36 -20.98
CA PRO A 190 -15.86 3.45 -21.84
C PRO A 190 -15.69 3.97 -23.27
N ALA A 191 -16.58 4.84 -23.76
CA ALA A 191 -16.51 5.41 -25.10
C ALA A 191 -15.43 6.50 -25.20
N THR A 192 -15.34 7.37 -24.20
CA THR A 192 -14.35 8.45 -24.15
C THR A 192 -13.05 8.04 -23.46
N LYS A 193 -13.04 6.88 -22.78
CA LYS A 193 -11.94 6.36 -21.95
C LYS A 193 -11.47 7.38 -20.91
N THR A 194 -12.39 8.21 -20.41
CA THR A 194 -12.10 9.23 -19.40
C THR A 194 -13.05 9.11 -18.21
N LEU A 195 -12.54 9.51 -17.05
CA LEU A 195 -13.37 9.71 -15.87
C LEU A 195 -14.26 10.94 -16.10
N GLU A 196 -15.52 10.85 -15.70
CA GLU A 196 -16.52 11.91 -15.78
C GLU A 196 -17.13 12.16 -14.40
N TYR A 197 -17.55 13.41 -14.17
CA TYR A 197 -18.15 13.90 -12.92
C TYR A 197 -19.51 14.56 -13.19
#